data_AF-A0A2N3LEN8-F1
#
_entry.id   AF-A0A2N3LEN8-F1
#
_cell.length_a   1.000
_cell.length_b   1.000
_cell.length_c   1.000
_cell.angle_alpha   90.00
_cell.angle_beta   90.00
_cell.angle_gamma   90.00
#
_symmetry.space_group_name_H-M   'P 1'
#
loop_
_entity.id
_entity.type
_entity.pdbx_description
1 polymer ?
#
loop_
_entity_poly.entity_id
_entity_poly.type
_entity_poly.pdbx_seq_one_letter_code
_entity_poly.pdbx_strand_id
1 'polypeptide(L)'
;MKRKILKSFVILGVSSFILVPSALAATSIKPGQVYKQVKDFNAEYTSHLDKTTSASKTSLNNTLTNLNKRETDEKNNYNIELNRINKVQVAEKKRLEDAKSKAKTDLDRIHIGDQIKISDQQFELQKKDLEMKSKLKIQELELQKANIKDQTTLVNQSTEAQKSLLSRVITIIKPLLNM
;
A
#
# COMPACT_ATOMS: atom_id res chain seq x y z
N MET A 1 -16.75 4.55 3.15
CA MET A 1 -16.65 3.99 1.77
C MET A 1 -16.35 2.48 1.73
N LYS A 2 -15.51 1.92 2.62
CA LYS A 2 -15.10 0.49 2.66
C LYS A 2 -16.24 -0.56 2.74
N ARG A 3 -17.42 -0.22 3.30
CA ARG A 3 -18.56 -1.16 3.43
C ARG A 3 -19.39 -1.35 2.16
N LYS A 4 -19.29 -0.46 1.16
CA LYS A 4 -20.14 -0.50 -0.04
C LYS A 4 -19.66 -1.54 -1.06
N ILE A 5 -18.35 -1.66 -1.27
CA ILE A 5 -17.76 -2.58 -2.24
C ILE A 5 -17.97 -4.04 -1.82
N LEU A 6 -17.82 -4.35 -0.53
CA LEU A 6 -18.05 -5.69 0.01
C LEU A 6 -19.51 -6.14 -0.16
N LYS A 7 -20.48 -5.24 0.01
CA LYS A 7 -21.90 -5.56 -0.19
C LYS A 7 -22.22 -5.85 -1.66
N SER A 8 -21.69 -5.08 -2.60
CA SER A 8 -21.99 -5.29 -4.03
C SER A 8 -21.42 -6.60 -4.58
N PHE A 9 -20.22 -7.00 -4.18
CA PHE A 9 -19.64 -8.29 -4.62
C PHE A 9 -20.33 -9.51 -4.00
N VAL A 10 -20.70 -9.42 -2.71
CA VAL A 10 -21.45 -10.49 -2.04
C VAL A 10 -22.86 -10.62 -2.61
N ILE A 11 -23.54 -9.50 -2.91
CA ILE A 11 -24.90 -9.54 -3.46
C ILE A 11 -24.90 -10.13 -4.87
N LEU A 12 -23.98 -9.73 -5.76
CA LEU A 12 -23.93 -10.26 -7.13
C LEU A 12 -23.56 -11.76 -7.20
N GLY A 13 -22.62 -12.19 -6.35
CA GLY A 13 -22.21 -13.60 -6.28
C GLY A 13 -23.30 -14.49 -5.65
N VAL A 14 -24.04 -13.99 -4.67
CA VAL A 14 -25.13 -14.74 -4.01
C VAL A 14 -26.40 -14.72 -4.87
N SER A 15 -26.72 -13.61 -5.54
CA SER A 15 -27.94 -13.50 -6.36
C SER A 15 -27.92 -14.45 -7.56
N SER A 16 -26.78 -14.58 -8.24
CA SER A 16 -26.63 -15.53 -9.34
C SER A 16 -26.68 -16.99 -8.86
N PHE A 17 -26.09 -17.29 -7.69
CA PHE A 17 -26.08 -18.64 -7.11
C PHE A 17 -27.44 -19.12 -6.56
N ILE A 18 -28.28 -18.23 -6.03
CA ILE A 18 -29.63 -18.59 -5.57
C ILE A 18 -30.59 -18.68 -6.77
N LEU A 19 -30.45 -17.79 -7.76
CA LEU A 19 -31.36 -17.75 -8.91
C LEU A 19 -31.15 -18.91 -9.89
N VAL A 20 -29.92 -19.44 -10.05
CA VAL A 20 -29.64 -20.52 -11.01
C VAL A 20 -30.38 -21.83 -10.66
N PRO A 21 -30.33 -22.37 -9.42
CA PRO A 21 -31.11 -23.54 -9.04
C PRO A 21 -32.63 -23.28 -9.09
N SER A 22 -33.07 -22.07 -8.71
CA SER A 22 -34.49 -21.68 -8.71
C SER A 22 -35.08 -21.64 -10.12
N ALA A 23 -34.32 -21.14 -11.09
CA ALA A 23 -34.72 -21.11 -12.50
C ALA A 23 -34.66 -22.50 -13.15
N LEU A 24 -33.71 -23.35 -12.74
CA LEU A 24 -33.59 -24.72 -13.23
C LEU A 24 -34.69 -25.64 -12.68
N ALA A 25 -35.16 -25.44 -11.45
CA ALA A 25 -36.29 -26.17 -10.89
C ALA A 25 -37.63 -25.87 -11.61
N ALA A 26 -37.74 -24.71 -12.27
CA ALA A 26 -38.89 -24.33 -13.08
C ALA A 26 -38.88 -24.94 -14.50
N THR A 27 -37.79 -25.61 -14.87
CA THR A 27 -37.64 -26.30 -16.15
C THR A 27 -37.74 -27.82 -15.93
N SER A 28 -38.32 -28.56 -16.86
CA SER A 28 -38.47 -30.03 -16.83
C SER A 28 -37.14 -30.80 -16.97
N ILE A 29 -36.06 -30.23 -16.44
CA ILE A 29 -34.69 -30.74 -16.49
C ILE A 29 -34.53 -31.80 -15.40
N LYS A 30 -33.89 -32.92 -15.76
CA LYS A 30 -33.68 -34.03 -14.82
C LYS A 30 -32.77 -33.59 -13.68
N PRO A 31 -33.01 -34.03 -12.42
CA PRO A 31 -32.18 -33.71 -11.26
C PRO A 31 -30.66 -33.89 -11.49
N GLY A 32 -30.26 -34.96 -12.20
CA GLY A 32 -28.85 -35.20 -12.53
C GLY A 32 -28.20 -34.18 -13.49
N GLN A 33 -28.99 -33.53 -14.35
CA GLN A 33 -28.50 -32.45 -15.23
C GLN A 33 -28.32 -31.14 -14.45
N VAL A 34 -29.21 -30.86 -13.49
CA VAL A 34 -29.07 -29.72 -12.57
C VAL A 34 -27.82 -29.89 -11.71
N TYR A 35 -27.57 -31.09 -11.17
CA TYR A 35 -26.34 -31.37 -10.41
C TYR A 35 -25.08 -31.12 -11.23
N LYS A 36 -25.04 -31.62 -12.48
CA LYS A 36 -23.90 -31.45 -13.37
C LYS A 36 -23.64 -29.97 -13.66
N GLN A 37 -24.66 -29.19 -13.98
CA GLN A 37 -24.53 -27.75 -14.24
C GLN A 37 -24.03 -26.98 -13.00
N VAL A 38 -24.55 -27.29 -11.81
CA VAL A 38 -24.08 -26.68 -10.56
C VAL A 38 -22.63 -27.05 -10.27
N LYS A 39 -22.24 -28.31 -10.51
CA LYS A 39 -20.85 -28.77 -10.34
C LYS A 39 -19.89 -28.09 -11.31
N ASP A 40 -20.26 -27.99 -12.59
CA ASP A 40 -19.45 -27.37 -13.64
C ASP A 40 -19.30 -25.86 -13.38
N PHE A 41 -20.40 -25.18 -13.03
CA PHE A 41 -20.38 -23.78 -12.61
C PHE A 41 -19.50 -23.55 -11.37
N ASN A 42 -19.57 -24.42 -10.37
CA ASN A 42 -18.71 -24.32 -9.20
C ASN A 42 -17.21 -24.46 -9.56
N ALA A 43 -16.87 -25.40 -10.44
CA ALA A 43 -15.49 -25.59 -10.89
C ALA A 43 -14.97 -24.34 -11.63
N GLU A 44 -15.78 -23.79 -12.54
CA GLU A 44 -15.46 -22.57 -13.29
C GLU A 44 -15.32 -21.36 -12.37
N TYR A 45 -16.29 -21.15 -11.47
CA TYR A 45 -16.29 -20.03 -10.54
C TYR A 45 -15.14 -20.09 -9.53
N THR A 46 -14.82 -21.28 -9.00
CA THR A 46 -13.64 -21.47 -8.12
C THR A 46 -12.35 -21.19 -8.86
N SER A 47 -12.22 -21.66 -10.11
CA SER A 47 -11.05 -21.37 -10.96
C SER A 47 -10.92 -19.86 -11.23
N HIS A 48 -12.02 -19.19 -11.51
CA HIS A 48 -12.04 -17.75 -11.73
C HIS A 48 -11.66 -16.95 -10.47
N LEU A 49 -12.16 -17.38 -9.30
CA LEU A 49 -11.78 -16.81 -8.00
C LEU A 49 -10.28 -16.97 -7.72
N ASP A 50 -9.71 -18.15 -7.98
CA ASP A 50 -8.28 -18.40 -7.77
C ASP A 50 -7.41 -17.54 -8.70
N LYS A 51 -7.79 -17.41 -9.97
CA LYS A 51 -7.09 -16.54 -10.93
C LYS A 51 -7.14 -15.08 -10.50
N THR A 52 -8.33 -14.58 -10.14
CA THR A 52 -8.52 -13.17 -9.73
C THR A 52 -7.81 -12.85 -8.42
N THR A 53 -7.85 -13.78 -7.46
CA THR A 53 -7.14 -13.66 -6.18
C THR A 53 -5.64 -13.66 -6.39
N SER A 54 -5.12 -14.56 -7.22
CA SER A 54 -3.69 -14.67 -7.53
C SER A 54 -3.19 -13.41 -8.25
N ALA A 55 -3.93 -12.91 -9.24
CA ALA A 55 -3.60 -11.66 -9.91
C ALA A 55 -3.57 -10.47 -8.94
N SER A 56 -4.56 -10.38 -8.05
CA SER A 56 -4.64 -9.33 -7.03
C SER A 56 -3.45 -9.39 -6.06
N LYS A 57 -3.09 -10.59 -5.58
CA LYS A 57 -1.90 -10.80 -4.73
C LYS A 57 -0.62 -10.38 -5.42
N THR A 58 -0.42 -10.78 -6.67
CA THR A 58 0.77 -10.41 -7.46
C THR A 58 0.87 -8.90 -7.61
N SER A 59 -0.24 -8.23 -7.94
CA SER A 59 -0.28 -6.77 -8.06
C SER A 59 0.05 -6.06 -6.75
N LEU A 60 -0.54 -6.50 -5.64
CA LEU A 60 -0.28 -5.94 -4.30
C LEU A 60 1.17 -6.19 -3.86
N ASN A 61 1.74 -7.37 -4.14
CA ASN A 61 3.13 -7.68 -3.83
C ASN A 61 4.12 -6.85 -4.66
N ASN A 62 3.84 -6.65 -5.94
CA ASN A 62 4.65 -5.76 -6.79
C ASN A 62 4.60 -4.33 -6.27
N THR A 63 3.42 -3.86 -5.86
CA THR A 63 3.25 -2.53 -5.25
C THR A 63 4.05 -2.41 -3.95
N LEU A 64 3.97 -3.41 -3.06
CA LEU A 64 4.73 -3.46 -1.81
C LEU A 64 6.25 -3.42 -2.07
N THR A 65 6.72 -4.20 -3.05
CA THR A 65 8.14 -4.25 -3.44
C THR A 65 8.62 -2.88 -3.93
N ASN A 66 7.81 -2.21 -4.76
CA ASN A 66 8.12 -0.87 -5.25
C ASN A 66 8.14 0.18 -4.13
N LEU A 67 7.20 0.09 -3.17
CA LEU A 67 7.21 0.97 -1.99
C LEU A 67 8.42 0.73 -1.09
N ASN A 68 8.87 -0.52 -0.94
CA ASN A 68 10.10 -0.84 -0.22
C ASN A 68 11.32 -0.21 -0.88
N LYS A 69 11.45 -0.32 -2.21
CA LYS A 69 12.53 0.33 -2.96
C LYS A 69 12.50 1.86 -2.79
N ARG A 70 11.32 2.47 -2.97
CA ARG A 70 11.15 3.92 -2.81
C ARG A 70 11.55 4.41 -1.42
N GLU A 71 11.20 3.70 -0.36
CA GLU A 71 11.62 4.09 0.99
C GLU A 71 13.15 4.08 1.14
N THR A 72 13.83 3.06 0.60
CA THR A 72 15.29 2.97 0.61
C THR A 72 15.93 4.10 -0.20
N ASP A 73 15.42 4.36 -1.41
CA ASP A 73 15.94 5.42 -2.28
C ASP A 73 15.76 6.80 -1.64
N GLU A 74 14.60 7.05 -1.02
CA GLU A 74 14.31 8.27 -0.26
C GLU A 74 15.31 8.43 0.91
N LYS A 75 15.50 7.39 1.74
CA LYS A 75 16.51 7.41 2.83
C LYS A 75 17.91 7.75 2.33
N ASN A 76 18.32 7.17 1.20
CA ASN A 76 19.63 7.44 0.61
C ASN A 76 19.74 8.89 0.11
N ASN A 77 18.72 9.40 -0.57
CA ASN A 77 18.69 10.79 -1.04
C ASN A 77 18.78 11.78 0.12
N TYR A 78 18.05 11.55 1.22
CA TYR A 78 18.15 12.41 2.41
C TYR A 78 19.57 12.42 3.00
N ASN A 79 20.22 11.27 3.09
CA ASN A 79 21.59 11.18 3.60
C ASN A 79 22.60 11.91 2.70
N ILE A 80 22.42 11.84 1.37
CA ILE A 80 23.24 12.59 0.43
C ILE A 80 23.09 14.10 0.65
N GLU A 81 21.85 14.57 0.80
CA GLU A 81 21.58 16.00 0.95
C GLU A 81 22.05 16.54 2.31
N LEU A 82 21.89 15.77 3.39
CA LEU A 82 22.47 16.09 4.71
C LEU A 82 23.99 16.24 4.64
N ASN A 83 24.66 15.31 3.97
CA ASN A 83 26.11 15.39 3.77
C ASN A 83 26.53 16.61 2.95
N ARG A 84 25.70 17.01 1.98
CA ARG A 84 25.93 18.19 1.15
C ARG A 84 25.83 19.48 1.98
N ILE A 85 24.77 19.61 2.77
CA ILE A 85 24.56 20.75 3.69
C ILE A 85 25.72 20.84 4.69
N ASN A 86 26.14 19.73 5.29
CA ASN A 86 27.27 19.71 6.22
C ASN A 86 28.58 20.18 5.57
N LYS A 87 28.87 19.75 4.34
CA LYS A 87 30.07 20.20 3.60
C LYS A 87 30.01 21.70 3.31
N VAL A 88 28.86 22.23 2.91
CA VAL A 88 28.67 23.66 2.64
C VAL A 88 28.83 24.47 3.91
N GLN A 89 28.23 24.04 5.03
CA GLN A 89 28.38 24.72 6.33
C GLN A 89 29.84 24.85 6.75
N VAL A 90 30.62 23.77 6.65
CA VAL A 90 32.05 23.77 7.00
C VAL A 90 32.85 24.72 6.10
N ALA A 91 32.59 24.69 4.79
CA ALA A 91 33.28 25.56 3.84
C ALA A 91 32.95 27.04 4.08
N GLU A 92 31.69 27.36 4.34
CA GLU A 92 31.23 28.72 4.56
C GLU A 92 31.73 29.29 5.89
N LYS A 93 31.68 28.49 6.95
CA LYS A 93 32.25 28.86 8.25
C LYS A 93 33.74 29.17 8.13
N LYS A 94 34.49 28.35 7.39
CA LYS A 94 35.91 28.61 7.14
C LYS A 94 36.13 29.94 6.40
N ARG A 95 35.35 30.24 5.36
CA ARG A 95 35.44 31.51 4.62
C ARG A 95 35.19 32.73 5.50
N LEU A 96 34.16 32.66 6.35
CA LEU A 96 33.81 33.75 7.26
C LEU A 96 34.85 33.93 8.38
N GLU A 97 35.42 32.85 8.91
CA GLU A 97 36.53 32.94 9.88
C GLU A 97 37.80 33.52 9.25
N ASP A 98 38.14 33.11 8.02
CA ASP A 98 39.26 33.69 7.26
C ASP A 98 39.04 35.19 7.01
N ALA A 99 37.79 35.61 6.71
CA ALA A 99 37.44 37.02 6.55
C ALA A 99 37.54 37.80 7.87
N LYS A 100 37.07 37.21 8.98
CA LYS A 100 37.17 37.79 10.32
C LYS A 100 38.61 38.01 10.75
N SER A 101 39.50 37.07 10.44
CA SER A 101 40.94 37.18 10.70
C SER A 101 41.59 38.32 9.92
N LYS A 102 41.12 38.59 8.69
CA LYS A 102 41.62 39.66 7.81
C LYS A 102 41.00 41.04 8.07
N ALA A 103 39.97 41.14 8.91
CA ALA A 103 39.29 42.40 9.18
C ALA A 103 40.17 43.39 9.96
N LYS A 104 40.10 44.67 9.59
CA LYS A 104 41.01 45.73 10.10
C LYS A 104 40.44 46.48 11.32
N THR A 105 39.13 46.43 11.55
CA THR A 105 38.46 47.10 12.67
C THR A 105 37.67 46.12 13.54
N ASP A 106 37.44 46.48 14.80
CA ASP A 106 36.67 45.64 15.72
C ASP A 106 35.18 45.58 15.34
N LEU A 107 34.64 46.64 14.75
CA LEU A 107 33.27 46.67 14.24
C LEU A 107 33.08 45.64 13.11
N ASP A 108 34.02 45.55 12.17
CA ASP A 108 33.99 44.56 11.09
C ASP A 108 34.06 43.13 11.64
N ARG A 109 34.90 42.90 12.65
CA ARG A 109 35.04 41.59 13.31
C ARG A 109 33.76 41.15 14.03
N ILE A 110 33.07 42.09 14.68
CA ILE A 110 31.76 41.85 15.31
C ILE A 110 30.73 41.52 14.23
N HIS A 111 30.65 42.32 13.17
CA HIS A 111 29.69 42.10 12.09
C HIS A 111 29.87 40.73 11.41
N ILE A 112 31.10 40.33 11.10
CA ILE A 112 31.39 38.99 10.56
C ILE A 112 31.04 37.90 11.59
N GLY A 113 31.30 38.13 12.88
CA GLY A 113 30.90 37.21 13.96
C GLY A 113 29.38 36.98 14.01
N ASP A 114 28.59 38.03 13.80
CA ASP A 114 27.13 37.92 13.74
C ASP A 114 26.68 37.21 12.45
N GLN A 115 27.33 37.46 11.32
CA GLN A 115 27.09 36.71 10.08
C GLN A 115 27.36 35.20 10.25
N ILE A 116 28.42 34.81 10.95
CA ILE A 116 28.73 33.40 11.26
C ILE A 116 27.58 32.77 12.08
N LYS A 117 27.10 33.46 13.12
CA LYS A 117 25.99 32.96 13.96
C LYS A 117 24.71 32.80 13.15
N ILE A 118 24.36 33.78 12.32
CA ILE A 118 23.17 33.74 11.45
C ILE A 118 23.29 32.58 10.46
N SER A 119 24.46 32.40 9.84
CA SER A 119 24.73 31.31 8.91
C SER A 119 24.61 29.94 9.58
N ASP A 120 25.22 29.75 10.75
CA ASP A 120 25.10 28.51 11.54
C ASP A 120 23.62 28.22 11.92
N GLN A 121 22.86 29.23 12.32
CA GLN A 121 21.41 29.08 12.58
C GLN A 121 20.63 28.68 11.33
N GLN A 122 20.94 29.27 10.16
CA GLN A 122 20.27 28.93 8.91
C GLN A 122 20.55 27.47 8.48
N PHE A 123 21.78 26.99 8.61
CA PHE A 123 22.11 25.59 8.30
C PHE A 123 21.41 24.62 9.24
N GLU A 124 21.34 24.92 10.54
CA GLU A 124 20.61 24.07 11.49
C GLU A 124 19.09 24.04 11.21
N LEU A 125 18.51 25.17 10.80
CA LEU A 125 17.11 25.19 10.35
C LEU A 125 16.89 24.35 9.09
N GLN A 126 17.79 24.43 8.11
CA GLN A 126 17.72 23.62 6.89
C GLN A 126 17.84 22.12 7.17
N LYS A 127 18.75 21.71 8.08
CA LYS A 127 18.87 20.31 8.51
C LYS A 127 17.59 19.83 9.17
N LYS A 128 17.04 20.60 10.12
CA LYS A 128 15.80 20.24 10.83
C LYS A 128 14.60 20.13 9.88
N ASP A 129 14.47 21.05 8.93
CA ASP A 129 13.42 21.00 7.91
C ASP A 129 13.55 19.74 7.04
N LEU A 130 14.78 19.42 6.59
CA LEU A 130 15.05 18.23 5.81
C LEU A 130 14.76 16.94 6.59
N GLU A 131 15.18 16.86 7.86
CA GLU A 131 14.88 15.74 8.74
C GLU A 131 13.38 15.56 8.97
N MET A 132 12.65 16.66 9.16
CA MET A 132 11.20 16.61 9.34
C MET A 132 10.50 16.11 8.08
N LYS A 133 10.85 16.66 6.91
CA LYS A 133 10.33 16.22 5.61
C LYS A 133 10.63 14.74 5.36
N SER A 134 11.84 14.30 5.68
CA SER A 134 12.24 12.90 5.59
C SER A 134 11.39 11.99 6.47
N LYS A 135 11.22 12.33 7.75
CA LYS A 135 10.38 11.57 8.70
C LYS A 135 8.93 11.48 8.22
N LEU A 136 8.35 12.61 7.80
CA LEU A 136 7.00 12.64 7.24
C LEU A 136 6.89 11.73 6.02
N LYS A 137 7.86 11.78 5.11
CA LYS A 137 7.83 10.96 3.90
C LYS A 137 7.93 9.47 4.18
N ILE A 138 8.80 9.09 5.11
CA ILE A 138 8.94 7.69 5.55
C ILE A 138 7.64 7.21 6.20
N GLN A 139 7.02 8.01 7.07
CA GLN A 139 5.73 7.67 7.69
C GLN A 139 4.61 7.50 6.67
N GLU A 140 4.54 8.36 5.64
CA GLU A 140 3.56 8.21 4.55
C GLU A 140 3.73 6.86 3.83
N LEU A 141 4.97 6.46 3.55
CA LEU A 141 5.27 5.19 2.88
C LEU A 141 4.93 3.99 3.77
N GLU A 142 5.25 4.05 5.07
CA GLU A 142 4.89 3.02 6.05
C GLU A 142 3.37 2.84 6.16
N LEU A 143 2.61 3.93 6.20
CA LEU A 143 1.15 3.89 6.22
C LEU A 143 0.58 3.24 4.95
N GLN A 144 1.15 3.55 3.78
CA GLN A 144 0.75 2.92 2.53
C GLN A 144 1.02 1.41 2.53
N LYS A 145 2.15 0.97 3.10
CA LYS A 145 2.48 -0.46 3.26
C LYS A 145 1.50 -1.16 4.19
N ALA A 146 1.16 -0.55 5.32
CA ALA A 146 0.17 -1.09 6.25
C ALA A 146 -1.19 -1.26 5.56
N ASN A 147 -1.63 -0.26 4.80
CA ASN A 147 -2.89 -0.34 4.05
C ASN A 147 -2.88 -1.46 2.98
N ILE A 148 -1.76 -1.68 2.28
CA ILE A 148 -1.61 -2.80 1.33
C ILE A 148 -1.67 -4.14 2.05
N LYS A 149 -1.05 -4.25 3.23
CA LYS A 149 -1.11 -5.47 4.05
C LYS A 149 -2.55 -5.76 4.48
N ASP A 150 -3.29 -4.75 4.92
CA ASP A 150 -4.71 -4.89 5.28
C ASP A 150 -5.57 -5.30 4.06
N GLN A 151 -5.34 -4.70 2.90
CA GLN A 151 -6.03 -5.08 1.65
C GLN A 151 -5.74 -6.53 1.26
N THR A 152 -4.49 -6.98 1.40
CA THR A 152 -4.09 -8.36 1.11
C THR A 152 -4.83 -9.34 2.04
N THR A 153 -4.94 -9.01 3.33
CA THR A 153 -5.70 -9.79 4.31
C THR A 153 -7.19 -9.86 3.96
N LEU A 154 -7.79 -8.72 3.58
CA LEU A 154 -9.20 -8.66 3.20
C LEU A 154 -9.49 -9.48 1.94
N VAL A 155 -8.62 -9.42 0.93
CA VAL A 155 -8.73 -10.24 -0.28
C VAL A 155 -8.69 -11.72 0.09
N ASN A 156 -7.74 -12.15 0.93
CA ASN A 156 -7.66 -13.54 1.40
C ASN A 156 -8.95 -13.99 2.13
N GLN A 157 -9.41 -13.20 3.10
CA GLN A 157 -10.61 -13.52 3.87
C GLN A 157 -11.87 -13.60 2.99
N SER A 158 -12.00 -12.68 2.03
CA SER A 158 -13.12 -12.68 1.09
C SER A 158 -13.12 -13.92 0.21
N THR A 159 -11.96 -14.30 -0.33
CA THR A 159 -11.82 -15.50 -1.18
C THR A 159 -12.16 -16.77 -0.38
N GLU A 160 -11.65 -16.91 0.84
CA GLU A 160 -11.95 -18.07 1.70
C GLU A 160 -13.45 -18.14 2.08
N ALA A 161 -14.07 -17.00 2.39
CA ALA A 161 -15.50 -16.95 2.67
C ALA A 161 -16.35 -17.38 1.47
N GLN A 162 -15.98 -16.95 0.26
CA GLN A 162 -16.66 -17.36 -0.98
C GLN A 162 -16.48 -18.85 -1.25
N LYS A 163 -15.26 -19.41 -1.09
CA LYS A 163 -15.01 -20.86 -1.19
C LYS A 163 -15.85 -21.68 -0.19
N SER A 164 -15.96 -21.20 1.04
CA SER A 164 -16.77 -21.86 2.08
C SER A 164 -18.26 -21.88 1.72
N LEU A 165 -18.80 -20.75 1.24
CA LEU A 165 -20.21 -20.66 0.81
C LEU A 165 -20.50 -21.61 -0.36
N LEU A 166 -19.62 -21.64 -1.37
CA LEU A 166 -19.72 -22.55 -2.52
C LEU A 166 -19.78 -24.02 -2.08
N SER A 167 -18.88 -24.42 -1.18
CA SER A 167 -18.85 -25.77 -0.63
C SER A 167 -20.15 -26.12 0.10
N ARG A 168 -20.71 -25.20 0.90
CA ARG A 168 -21.98 -25.42 1.60
C ARG A 168 -23.15 -25.59 0.64
N VAL A 169 -23.22 -24.79 -0.42
CA VAL A 169 -24.28 -24.89 -1.44
C VAL A 169 -24.26 -26.27 -2.12
N ILE A 170 -23.08 -26.76 -2.51
CA ILE A 170 -22.95 -28.10 -3.11
C ILE A 170 -23.42 -29.19 -2.14
N THR A 171 -23.03 -29.09 -0.86
CA THR A 171 -23.41 -30.06 0.17
C THR A 171 -24.92 -30.12 0.38
N ILE A 172 -25.63 -28.98 0.30
CA ILE A 172 -27.09 -28.90 0.45
C ILE A 172 -27.81 -29.46 -0.77
N ILE A 173 -27.34 -29.15 -1.99
CA ILE A 173 -28.00 -29.55 -3.23
C ILE A 173 -27.81 -31.05 -3.54
N LYS A 174 -26.66 -31.62 -3.18
CA LYS A 174 -26.31 -33.02 -3.46
C LYS A 174 -27.37 -34.05 -3.00
N PRO A 175 -27.88 -34.03 -1.76
CA PRO A 175 -28.90 -34.99 -1.32
C PRO A 175 -30.28 -34.77 -1.96
N LEU A 176 -30.64 -33.53 -2.31
CA LEU A 176 -31.94 -33.20 -2.92
C LEU A 176 -32.11 -33.73 -4.35
N LEU A 177 -31.03 -34.16 -5.00
CA LEU A 177 -31.03 -34.64 -6.38
C LEU A 177 -30.89 -36.17 -6.50
N ASN A 178 -30.73 -36.87 -5.36
CA ASN A 178 -30.68 -38.33 -5.26
C ASN A 178 -31.99 -38.95 -4.73
N MET A 179 -33.03 -38.12 -4.53
CA MET A 179 -34.43 -38.55 -4.29
C MET A 179 -35.20 -38.54 -5.60
#